data_AF-A0A0W1A3X8-F1
#
_entry.id   AF-A0A0W1A3X8-F1
#
_cell.length_a   1.000
_cell.length_b   1.000
_cell.length_c   1.000
_cell.angle_alpha   90.00
_cell.angle_beta   90.00
_cell.angle_gamma   90.00
#
_symmetry.space_group_name_H-M   'P 1'
#
loop_
_entity.id
_entity.type
_entity.pdbx_description
1 polymer ?
#
loop_
_entity_poly.entity_id
_entity_poly.type
_entity_poly.pdbx_seq_one_letter_code
_entity_poly.pdbx_strand_id
1 'polypeptide(L)'
;MDQRQFEIVVLKPTAVFLSFLASQLPEHDLPSLKTLHTDNTAYVISKQNSDEATLYEIEKHFSTMFRHEICRWLGANARNEIEVSFLDFLCCFKFELHSHIILMEPEITHGHHILNIKPRTMLLKWIKSAVEDEEDLVTIMDRVHLSQLVENSTVIVKNFTNLKEIKPFLKKYYKPIFEMAMSRMSNQSSEWPVVDTFQSFCQYFTVEIHTQLIYLHQ
;
A
#
# COMPACT_ATOMS: atom_id res chain seq x y z
N MET A 1 -13.70 8.11 -16.03
CA MET A 1 -12.99 8.79 -14.93
C MET A 1 -11.51 8.51 -15.07
N ASP A 2 -10.67 9.55 -14.98
CA ASP A 2 -9.23 9.43 -15.19
C ASP A 2 -8.57 8.84 -13.93
N GLN A 3 -7.80 7.77 -14.05
CA GLN A 3 -7.14 7.07 -12.92
C GLN A 3 -6.17 7.99 -12.16
N ARG A 4 -5.78 9.12 -12.76
CA ARG A 4 -4.95 10.17 -12.15
C ARG A 4 -5.59 10.89 -10.96
N GLN A 5 -6.85 10.60 -10.65
CA GLN A 5 -7.62 11.30 -9.62
C GLN A 5 -7.69 10.57 -8.28
N PHE A 6 -7.10 9.38 -8.15
CA PHE A 6 -7.19 8.56 -6.94
C PHE A 6 -5.86 8.28 -6.29
N GLU A 7 -5.91 8.11 -4.98
CA GLU A 7 -4.83 7.61 -4.15
C GLU A 7 -5.38 6.50 -3.25
N ILE A 8 -4.57 5.46 -3.00
CA ILE A 8 -4.93 4.37 -2.10
C ILE A 8 -4.14 4.53 -0.80
N VAL A 9 -4.85 4.58 0.33
CA VAL A 9 -4.30 4.60 1.69
C VAL A 9 -4.44 3.21 2.29
N VAL A 10 -3.34 2.54 2.60
CA VAL A 10 -3.36 1.29 3.37
C VAL A 10 -3.13 1.62 4.84
N LEU A 11 -4.06 1.21 5.70
CA LEU A 11 -3.92 1.36 7.14
C LEU A 11 -3.11 0.20 7.71
N LYS A 12 -1.94 0.50 8.28
CA LYS A 12 -1.09 -0.46 8.99
C LYS A 12 -1.31 -0.29 10.50
N PRO A 13 -2.02 -1.21 11.18
CA PRO A 13 -2.26 -1.13 12.61
C PRO A 13 -0.96 -1.04 13.41
N THR A 14 -0.95 -0.25 14.49
CA THR A 14 0.20 -0.15 15.40
C THR A 14 0.01 -1.01 16.64
N ALA A 15 1.03 -1.05 17.49
CA ALA A 15 0.89 -1.63 18.83
C ALA A 15 -0.19 -0.92 19.66
N VAL A 16 -0.46 0.37 19.41
CA VAL A 16 -1.52 1.12 20.09
C VAL A 16 -2.89 0.57 19.72
N PHE A 17 -3.13 0.29 18.43
CA PHE A 17 -4.38 -0.35 18.01
C PHE A 17 -4.53 -1.76 18.59
N LEU A 18 -3.43 -2.53 18.67
CA LEU A 18 -3.46 -3.83 19.34
C LEU A 18 -3.81 -3.69 20.83
N SER A 19 -3.24 -2.72 21.54
CA SER A 19 -3.60 -2.43 22.94
C SER A 19 -5.05 -1.99 23.08
N PHE A 20 -5.57 -1.21 22.13
CA PHE A 20 -6.98 -0.87 22.06
C PHE A 20 -7.84 -2.14 21.94
N LEU A 21 -7.53 -3.05 21.02
CA LEU A 21 -8.24 -4.32 20.89
C LEU A 21 -8.14 -5.17 22.16
N ALA A 22 -6.97 -5.22 22.80
CA ALA A 22 -6.74 -5.94 24.05
C ALA A 22 -7.59 -5.43 25.22
N SER A 23 -7.99 -4.15 25.20
CA SER A 23 -8.92 -3.60 26.20
C SER A 23 -10.37 -4.08 26.01
N GLN A 24 -10.70 -4.61 24.82
CA GLN A 24 -12.06 -4.98 24.43
C GLN A 24 -12.24 -6.49 24.24
N LEU A 25 -11.16 -7.23 23.98
CA LEU A 25 -11.17 -8.67 23.74
C LEU A 25 -10.53 -9.44 24.90
N PRO A 26 -11.03 -10.64 25.22
CA PRO A 26 -10.30 -11.58 26.06
C PRO A 26 -8.93 -11.95 25.45
N GLU A 27 -7.93 -12.26 26.29
CA GLU A 27 -6.57 -12.59 25.85
C GLU A 27 -6.50 -13.72 24.81
N HIS A 28 -7.42 -14.69 24.85
CA HIS A 28 -7.45 -15.83 23.93
C HIS A 28 -7.97 -15.50 22.53
N ASP A 29 -8.71 -14.40 22.38
CA ASP A 29 -9.27 -13.93 21.10
C ASP A 29 -8.44 -12.80 20.48
N LEU A 30 -7.41 -12.32 21.19
CA LEU A 30 -6.59 -11.20 20.74
C LEU A 30 -5.67 -11.62 19.57
N PRO A 31 -5.76 -10.97 18.40
CA PRO A 31 -4.84 -11.25 17.30
C PRO A 31 -3.41 -10.83 17.63
N SER A 32 -2.43 -11.57 17.11
CA SER A 32 -1.04 -11.11 17.15
C SER A 32 -0.85 -9.88 16.25
N LEU A 33 0.13 -9.02 16.56
CA LEU A 33 0.47 -7.89 15.69
C LEU A 33 0.81 -8.32 14.26
N LYS A 34 1.48 -9.48 14.12
CA LYS A 34 1.78 -10.07 12.81
C LYS A 34 0.50 -10.41 12.03
N THR A 35 -0.53 -10.91 12.71
CA THR A 35 -1.84 -11.17 12.10
C THR A 35 -2.48 -9.88 11.61
N LEU A 36 -2.45 -8.81 12.42
CA LEU A 36 -2.95 -7.48 12.05
C LEU A 36 -2.23 -6.89 10.82
N HIS A 37 -0.96 -7.25 10.60
CA HIS A 37 -0.15 -6.78 9.46
C HIS A 37 -0.24 -7.67 8.22
N THR A 38 -0.91 -8.84 8.30
CA THR A 38 -0.93 -9.79 7.19
C THR A 38 -1.90 -9.36 6.09
N ASP A 39 -3.05 -8.81 6.45
CA ASP A 39 -4.09 -8.39 5.53
C ASP A 39 -4.65 -7.04 5.98
N ASN A 40 -4.11 -5.95 5.45
CA ASN A 40 -4.52 -4.61 5.80
C ASN A 40 -5.66 -4.13 4.93
N THR A 41 -6.48 -3.23 5.46
CA THR A 41 -7.54 -2.58 4.67
C THR A 41 -6.93 -1.43 3.89
N ALA A 42 -7.28 -1.37 2.60
CA ALA A 42 -6.94 -0.29 1.71
C ALA A 42 -8.18 0.59 1.48
N TYR A 43 -7.98 1.90 1.45
CA TYR A 43 -9.03 2.89 1.25
C TYR A 43 -8.71 3.75 0.06
N VAL A 44 -9.68 3.98 -0.82
CA VAL A 44 -9.54 4.86 -1.97
C VAL A 44 -10.00 6.26 -1.56
N ILE A 45 -9.11 7.24 -1.72
CA ILE A 45 -9.40 8.67 -1.54
C ILE A 45 -9.13 9.42 -2.84
N SER A 46 -9.66 10.64 -2.92
CA SER A 46 -9.30 11.56 -4.00
C SER A 46 -7.84 12.00 -3.86
N LYS A 47 -7.07 11.88 -4.93
CA LYS A 47 -5.67 12.32 -4.98
C LYS A 47 -5.60 13.84 -4.78
N GLN A 48 -4.73 14.27 -3.88
CA GLN A 48 -4.50 15.68 -3.60
C GLN A 48 -3.14 16.14 -4.14
N ASN A 49 -2.94 17.45 -4.16
CA ASN A 49 -1.72 18.07 -4.71
C ASN A 49 -0.67 18.39 -3.62
N SER A 50 -0.97 18.16 -2.34
CA SER A 50 -0.03 18.33 -1.24
C SER A 50 -0.33 17.37 -0.10
N ASP A 51 0.67 17.08 0.73
CA ASP A 51 0.54 16.20 1.88
C ASP A 51 -0.46 16.74 2.91
N GLU A 52 -0.53 18.06 3.12
CA GLU A 52 -1.52 18.66 4.03
C GLU A 52 -2.94 18.46 3.51
N ALA A 53 -3.15 18.61 2.19
CA ALA A 53 -4.45 18.37 1.58
C ALA A 53 -4.83 16.89 1.65
N THR A 54 -3.88 15.97 1.45
CA THR A 54 -4.09 14.53 1.64
C THR A 54 -4.46 14.21 3.09
N LEU A 55 -3.75 14.79 4.06
CA LEU A 55 -4.05 14.59 5.48
C LEU A 55 -5.44 15.11 5.85
N TYR A 56 -5.81 16.29 5.35
CA TYR A 56 -7.15 16.84 5.54
C TYR A 56 -8.24 15.96 4.91
N GLU A 57 -7.96 15.34 3.76
CA GLU A 57 -8.89 14.39 3.14
C GLU A 57 -9.05 13.13 4.00
N ILE A 58 -7.96 12.59 4.54
CA ILE A 58 -8.00 11.45 5.49
C ILE A 58 -8.80 11.83 6.74
N GLU A 59 -8.61 13.03 7.27
CA GLU A 59 -9.34 13.53 8.45
C GLU A 59 -10.86 13.59 8.21
N LYS A 60 -11.34 13.95 7.02
CA LYS A 60 -12.79 13.92 6.74
C LYS A 60 -13.42 12.53 6.92
N HIS A 61 -12.63 11.48 6.67
CA HIS A 61 -13.10 10.10 6.61
C HIS A 61 -12.61 9.23 7.78
N PHE A 62 -11.81 9.78 8.71
CA PHE A 62 -11.15 8.97 9.74
C PHE A 62 -12.13 8.18 10.60
N SER A 63 -13.29 8.77 10.93
CA SER A 63 -14.30 8.13 11.77
C SER A 63 -14.86 6.88 11.11
N THR A 64 -15.15 6.95 9.80
CA THR A 64 -15.61 5.83 8.98
C THR A 64 -14.54 4.75 8.87
N MET A 65 -13.30 5.13 8.55
CA MET A 65 -12.17 4.20 8.47
C MET A 65 -11.94 3.49 9.82
N PHE A 66 -11.89 4.24 10.91
CA PHE A 66 -11.64 3.69 12.23
C PHE A 66 -12.78 2.77 12.68
N ARG A 67 -14.03 3.18 12.45
CA ARG A 67 -15.22 2.34 12.71
C ARG A 67 -15.12 1.02 11.96
N HIS A 68 -14.75 1.07 10.68
CA HIS A 68 -14.57 -0.12 9.87
C HIS A 68 -13.51 -1.06 10.45
N GLU A 69 -12.32 -0.55 10.79
CA GLU A 69 -11.26 -1.35 11.40
C GLU A 69 -11.68 -1.96 12.73
N ILE A 70 -12.40 -1.22 13.58
CA ILE A 70 -12.92 -1.75 14.85
C ILE A 70 -13.94 -2.87 14.59
N CYS A 71 -14.91 -2.64 13.69
CA CYS A 71 -15.90 -3.65 13.32
C CYS A 71 -15.28 -4.91 12.73
N ARG A 72 -14.18 -4.76 11.99
CA ARG A 72 -13.47 -5.88 11.37
C ARG A 72 -12.93 -6.86 12.40
N TRP A 73 -12.46 -6.37 13.56
CA TRP A 73 -11.87 -7.21 14.60
C TRP A 73 -12.83 -7.55 15.75
N LEU A 74 -13.72 -6.63 16.12
CA LEU A 74 -14.67 -6.80 17.25
C LEU A 74 -16.07 -7.24 16.80
N GLY A 75 -16.31 -7.30 15.48
CA GLY A 75 -17.61 -7.62 14.89
C GLY A 75 -18.51 -6.38 14.67
N ALA A 76 -19.51 -6.54 13.80
CA ALA A 76 -20.40 -5.46 13.35
C ALA A 76 -21.20 -4.78 14.48
N ASN A 77 -21.42 -5.50 15.59
CA ASN A 77 -22.17 -5.01 16.74
C ASN A 77 -21.29 -4.37 17.82
N ALA A 78 -19.99 -4.17 17.57
CA ALA A 78 -19.15 -3.44 18.51
C ALA A 78 -19.72 -2.03 18.70
N ARG A 79 -20.32 -1.72 19.85
CA ARG A 79 -20.96 -0.43 20.15
C ARG A 79 -20.07 0.43 21.05
N ASN A 80 -18.78 0.43 20.78
CA ASN A 80 -17.87 1.35 21.46
C ASN A 80 -18.28 2.75 21.03
N GLU A 81 -18.49 3.66 21.99
CA GLU A 81 -18.57 5.08 21.68
C GLU A 81 -17.23 5.46 21.03
N ILE A 82 -17.25 5.69 19.73
CA ILE A 82 -16.09 6.13 18.96
C ILE A 82 -15.95 7.63 19.21
N GLU A 83 -15.67 8.00 20.46
CA GLU A 83 -15.22 9.35 20.85
C GLU A 83 -13.70 9.44 20.67
N VAL A 84 -13.20 9.04 19.51
CA VAL A 84 -11.77 9.04 19.23
C VAL A 84 -11.44 10.23 18.35
N SER A 85 -10.47 11.01 18.81
CA SER A 85 -9.95 12.14 18.06
C SER A 85 -9.19 11.67 16.83
N PHE A 86 -8.99 12.56 15.86
CA PHE A 86 -8.11 12.25 14.73
C PHE A 86 -6.69 11.88 15.20
N LEU A 87 -6.21 12.45 16.31
CA LEU A 87 -4.91 12.11 16.89
C LEU A 87 -4.85 10.65 17.37
N ASP A 88 -5.92 10.13 17.96
CA ASP A 88 -5.99 8.73 18.39
C ASP A 88 -5.95 7.79 17.19
N PHE A 89 -6.63 8.18 16.10
CA PHE A 89 -6.57 7.47 14.83
C PHE A 89 -5.13 7.43 14.26
N LEU A 90 -4.41 8.57 14.26
CA LEU A 90 -3.00 8.65 13.85
C LEU A 90 -2.07 7.80 14.74
N CYS A 91 -2.41 7.62 16.02
CA CYS A 91 -1.65 6.76 16.92
C CYS A 91 -1.92 5.27 16.64
N CYS A 92 -3.16 4.92 16.28
CA CYS A 92 -3.59 3.56 16.01
C CYS A 92 -3.07 3.03 14.66
N PHE A 93 -2.85 3.90 13.67
CA PHE A 93 -2.49 3.47 12.32
C PHE A 93 -1.33 4.26 11.74
N LYS A 94 -0.42 3.54 11.08
CA LYS A 94 0.50 4.13 10.10
C LYS A 94 -0.16 4.09 8.73
N PHE A 95 0.01 5.15 7.96
CA PHE A 95 -0.50 5.21 6.59
C PHE A 95 0.58 4.84 5.60
N GLU A 96 0.19 4.05 4.60
CA GLU A 96 0.98 3.82 3.41
C GLU A 96 0.17 4.33 2.21
N LEU A 97 0.69 5.38 1.56
CA LEU A 97 0.03 6.05 0.45
C LEU A 97 0.53 5.51 -0.88
N HIS A 98 -0.40 5.28 -1.79
CA HIS A 98 -0.15 4.73 -3.11
C HIS A 98 -0.84 5.55 -4.19
N SER A 99 -0.05 6.36 -4.88
CA SER A 99 -0.49 7.18 -6.00
C SER A 99 -0.37 6.46 -7.36
N HIS A 100 0.39 5.35 -7.45
CA HIS A 100 0.55 4.60 -8.70
C HIS A 100 -0.32 3.34 -8.70
N ILE A 101 -1.43 3.43 -9.42
CA ILE A 101 -2.49 2.42 -9.42
C ILE A 101 -2.62 1.85 -10.83
N ILE A 102 -2.41 0.54 -10.95
CA ILE A 102 -2.75 -0.25 -12.13
C ILE A 102 -4.13 -0.86 -11.88
N LEU A 103 -5.15 -0.32 -12.54
CA LEU A 103 -6.50 -0.84 -12.43
C LEU A 103 -6.74 -1.92 -13.49
N MET A 104 -7.07 -3.14 -13.05
CA MET A 104 -7.44 -4.27 -13.92
C MET A 104 -8.94 -4.58 -13.91
N GLU A 105 -9.73 -3.75 -13.22
CA GLU A 105 -11.18 -3.80 -13.19
C GLU A 105 -11.76 -2.61 -13.99
N PRO A 106 -13.05 -2.62 -14.39
CA PRO A 106 -13.61 -1.53 -15.20
C PRO A 106 -13.53 -0.14 -14.53
N GLU A 107 -13.73 -0.09 -13.21
CA GLU A 107 -13.63 1.12 -12.40
C GLU A 107 -13.03 0.78 -11.03
N ILE A 108 -12.43 1.76 -10.36
CA ILE A 108 -11.80 1.57 -9.05
C ILE A 108 -12.80 1.14 -7.96
N THR A 109 -14.05 1.60 -8.09
CA THR A 109 -15.20 1.25 -7.24
C THR A 109 -15.57 -0.23 -7.29
N HIS A 110 -15.22 -0.93 -8.38
CA HIS A 110 -15.44 -2.37 -8.54
C HIS A 110 -14.27 -3.21 -8.00
N GLY A 111 -13.17 -2.58 -7.58
CA GLY A 111 -12.01 -3.27 -7.04
C GLY A 111 -12.20 -3.68 -5.57
N HIS A 112 -11.86 -4.92 -5.25
CA HIS A 112 -11.96 -5.47 -3.89
C HIS A 112 -10.60 -5.89 -3.32
N HIS A 113 -9.68 -6.33 -4.16
CA HIS A 113 -8.34 -6.72 -3.73
C HIS A 113 -7.28 -5.84 -4.36
N ILE A 114 -6.20 -5.63 -3.60
CA ILE A 114 -5.01 -4.98 -4.09
C ILE A 114 -3.77 -5.85 -3.90
N LEU A 115 -2.89 -5.80 -4.89
CA LEU A 115 -1.54 -6.33 -4.81
C LEU A 115 -0.58 -5.15 -4.76
N ASN A 116 0.08 -4.96 -3.64
CA ASN A 116 1.07 -3.92 -3.46
C ASN A 116 2.45 -4.48 -3.78
N ILE A 117 3.01 -4.04 -4.91
CA ILE A 117 4.30 -4.47 -5.44
C ILE A 117 5.37 -3.51 -4.90
N LYS A 118 6.12 -3.96 -3.89
CA LYS A 118 7.12 -3.17 -3.18
C LYS A 118 8.53 -3.48 -3.63
N PRO A 119 9.36 -2.47 -3.97
CA PRO A 119 10.77 -2.70 -4.23
C PRO A 119 11.46 -3.22 -2.95
N ARG A 120 12.28 -4.26 -3.09
CA ARG A 120 13.14 -4.78 -2.02
C ARG A 120 14.40 -3.95 -1.92
N THR A 121 15.05 -4.01 -0.77
CA THR A 121 16.34 -3.35 -0.51
C THR A 121 17.40 -3.66 -1.59
N MET A 122 17.38 -4.85 -2.17
CA MET A 122 18.29 -5.22 -3.27
C MET A 122 18.10 -4.33 -4.49
N LEU A 123 16.84 -4.09 -4.92
CA LEU A 123 16.55 -3.19 -6.02
C LEU A 123 16.93 -1.75 -5.66
N LEU A 124 16.64 -1.32 -4.43
CA LEU A 124 16.99 0.02 -3.97
C LEU A 124 18.50 0.25 -3.97
N LYS A 125 19.29 -0.75 -3.59
CA LYS A 125 20.77 -0.70 -3.66
C LYS A 125 21.25 -0.64 -5.10
N TRP A 126 20.63 -1.40 -6.00
CA TRP A 126 20.95 -1.38 -7.43
C TRP A 126 20.68 0.01 -8.03
N ILE A 127 19.53 0.62 -7.73
CA ILE A 127 19.21 1.99 -8.19
C ILE A 127 20.28 2.97 -7.71
N LYS A 128 20.70 2.89 -6.44
CA LYS A 128 21.77 3.74 -5.91
C LYS A 128 23.08 3.57 -6.66
N SER A 129 23.53 2.32 -6.86
CA SER A 129 24.80 2.07 -7.57
C SER A 129 24.76 2.50 -9.03
N ALA A 130 23.62 2.33 -9.71
CA ALA A 130 23.48 2.74 -11.11
C ALA A 130 23.51 4.27 -11.27
N VAL A 131 23.11 5.03 -10.25
CA VAL A 131 23.12 6.50 -10.26
C VAL A 131 24.46 7.07 -9.73
N GLU A 132 25.15 6.35 -8.83
CA GLU A 132 26.46 6.76 -8.30
C GLU A 132 27.59 6.71 -9.33
N ASP A 133 27.47 5.92 -10.41
CA ASP A 133 28.45 5.86 -11.51
C ASP A 133 28.35 7.05 -12.49
N GLU A 134 27.37 7.96 -12.32
CA GLU A 134 27.28 9.24 -13.03
C GLU A 134 27.69 10.39 -12.08
N GLU A 135 28.99 10.70 -12.00
CA GLU A 135 29.61 11.64 -11.04
C GLU A 135 29.00 13.07 -10.98
N ASP A 136 28.17 13.47 -11.96
CA ASP A 136 27.49 14.78 -12.00
C ASP A 136 26.08 14.78 -11.37
N LEU A 137 25.54 13.63 -10.93
CA LEU A 137 24.17 13.51 -10.38
C LEU A 137 24.08 13.43 -8.86
N VAL A 138 25.20 13.48 -8.15
CA VAL A 138 25.26 13.44 -6.67
C VAL A 138 24.43 14.58 -6.04
N THR A 139 24.31 15.73 -6.72
CA THR A 139 23.45 16.85 -6.28
C THR A 139 21.95 16.66 -6.56
N ILE A 140 21.56 15.72 -7.41
CA ILE A 140 20.15 15.36 -7.67
C ILE A 140 19.67 14.29 -6.69
N MET A 141 20.54 13.38 -6.25
CA MET A 141 20.23 12.39 -5.21
C MET A 141 19.86 13.01 -3.86
N ASP A 142 20.43 14.16 -3.50
CA ASP A 142 20.00 14.93 -2.31
C ASP A 142 18.58 15.52 -2.45
N ARG A 143 18.05 15.62 -3.69
CA ARG A 143 16.66 16.01 -3.97
C ARG A 143 15.71 14.84 -4.13
N VAL A 144 16.22 13.64 -4.40
CA VAL A 144 15.42 12.40 -4.45
C VAL A 144 15.54 11.71 -3.09
N HIS A 145 14.81 12.28 -2.14
CA HIS A 145 14.69 11.77 -0.78
C HIS A 145 14.50 10.24 -0.79
N LEU A 146 15.46 9.49 -0.25
CA LEU A 146 15.36 8.03 -0.09
C LEU A 146 14.16 7.59 0.77
N SER A 147 13.50 8.51 1.47
CA SER A 147 12.19 8.31 2.11
C SER A 147 11.02 8.19 1.12
N GLN A 148 11.15 8.72 -0.11
CA GLN A 148 10.17 8.61 -1.21
C GLN A 148 10.20 7.25 -1.92
N LEU A 149 11.15 6.36 -1.60
CA LEU A 149 11.18 5.01 -2.21
C LEU A 149 10.00 4.13 -1.76
N VAL A 150 9.35 4.43 -0.63
CA VAL A 150 8.08 3.82 -0.24
C VAL A 150 6.94 4.23 -1.21
N GLU A 151 7.01 5.43 -1.79
CA GLU A 151 6.10 5.95 -2.83
C GLU A 151 6.30 5.29 -4.21
N ASN A 152 7.35 4.50 -4.39
CA ASN A 152 7.62 3.76 -5.63
C ASN A 152 7.03 2.35 -5.64
N SER A 153 6.23 2.02 -4.62
CA SER A 153 5.32 0.89 -4.69
C SER A 153 4.32 1.06 -5.85
N THR A 154 3.97 -0.05 -6.48
CA THR A 154 2.95 -0.10 -7.53
C THR A 154 1.80 -0.94 -7.03
N VAL A 155 0.60 -0.36 -7.00
CA VAL A 155 -0.60 -1.07 -6.55
C VAL A 155 -1.37 -1.57 -7.76
N ILE A 156 -1.68 -2.86 -7.78
CA ILE A 156 -2.55 -3.48 -8.78
C ILE A 156 -3.91 -3.72 -8.13
N VAL A 157 -4.95 -3.07 -8.65
CA VAL A 157 -6.33 -3.33 -8.24
C VAL A 157 -6.90 -4.41 -9.14
N LYS A 158 -7.18 -5.57 -8.55
CA LYS A 158 -7.70 -6.73 -9.28
C LYS A 158 -8.53 -7.63 -8.39
N ASN A 159 -9.70 -8.03 -8.87
CA ASN A 159 -10.53 -9.03 -8.22
C ASN A 159 -10.00 -10.44 -8.52
N PHE A 160 -10.00 -11.27 -7.47
CA PHE A 160 -9.60 -12.67 -7.52
C PHE A 160 -10.72 -13.49 -6.92
N THR A 161 -11.17 -14.54 -7.60
CA THR A 161 -12.19 -15.45 -7.04
C THR A 161 -11.61 -16.31 -5.92
N ASN A 162 -10.28 -16.54 -5.94
CA ASN A 162 -9.57 -17.27 -4.91
C ASN A 162 -8.14 -16.75 -4.74
N LEU A 163 -7.65 -16.62 -3.50
CA LEU A 163 -6.26 -16.23 -3.23
C LEU A 163 -5.21 -17.14 -3.91
N LYS A 164 -5.56 -18.40 -4.19
CA LYS A 164 -4.71 -19.34 -4.93
C LYS A 164 -4.39 -18.88 -6.36
N GLU A 165 -5.21 -17.99 -6.94
CA GLU A 165 -5.02 -17.46 -8.30
C GLU A 165 -3.97 -16.35 -8.38
N ILE A 166 -3.62 -15.73 -7.25
CA ILE A 166 -2.68 -14.61 -7.19
C ILE A 166 -1.29 -15.04 -7.69
N LYS A 167 -0.80 -16.21 -7.25
CA LYS A 167 0.52 -16.69 -7.67
C LYS A 167 0.58 -17.04 -9.17
N PRO A 168 -0.38 -17.79 -9.76
CA PRO A 168 -0.50 -17.94 -11.21
C PRO A 168 -0.58 -16.61 -11.96
N PHE A 169 -1.35 -15.66 -11.46
CA PHE A 169 -1.47 -14.32 -12.04
C PHE A 169 -0.11 -13.61 -12.07
N LEU A 170 0.60 -13.53 -10.93
CA LEU A 170 1.92 -12.92 -10.85
C LEU A 170 2.94 -13.63 -11.76
N LYS A 171 2.91 -14.96 -11.82
CA LYS A 171 3.77 -15.73 -12.75
C LYS A 171 3.49 -15.43 -14.23
N LYS A 172 2.27 -15.06 -14.58
CA LYS A 172 1.89 -14.68 -15.95
C LYS A 172 2.30 -13.24 -16.28
N TYR A 173 2.23 -12.34 -15.30
CA TYR A 173 2.36 -10.90 -15.52
C TYR A 173 3.60 -10.25 -14.88
N TYR A 174 4.55 -11.02 -14.34
CA TYR A 174 5.72 -10.43 -13.66
C TYR A 174 6.56 -9.51 -14.56
N LYS A 175 6.70 -9.82 -15.85
CA LYS A 175 7.44 -8.96 -16.80
C LYS A 175 6.79 -7.59 -16.99
N PRO A 176 5.51 -7.49 -17.41
CA PRO A 176 4.88 -6.18 -17.55
C PRO A 176 4.75 -5.43 -16.22
N ILE A 177 4.59 -6.14 -15.09
CA ILE A 177 4.60 -5.50 -13.75
C ILE A 177 5.99 -4.91 -13.45
N PHE A 178 7.04 -5.67 -13.73
CA PHE A 178 8.42 -5.22 -13.56
C PHE A 178 8.73 -4.00 -14.41
N GLU A 179 8.46 -4.06 -15.71
CA GLU A 179 8.74 -2.98 -16.65
C GLU A 179 8.04 -1.68 -16.24
N MET A 180 6.78 -1.78 -15.81
CA MET A 180 6.00 -0.61 -15.36
C MET A 180 6.50 -0.05 -14.03
N ALA A 181 6.93 -0.90 -13.10
CA ALA A 181 7.53 -0.44 -11.85
C ALA A 181 8.90 0.23 -12.11
N MET A 182 9.72 -0.35 -13.00
CA MET A 182 11.04 0.16 -13.33
C MET A 182 11.01 1.46 -14.14
N SER A 183 10.05 1.62 -15.06
CA SER A 183 9.91 2.86 -15.86
C SER A 183 9.65 4.10 -15.00
N ARG A 184 9.21 3.93 -13.76
CA ARG A 184 9.08 5.03 -12.79
C ARG A 184 10.38 5.35 -12.06
N MET A 185 11.25 4.36 -11.90
CA MET A 185 12.46 4.44 -11.08
C MET A 185 13.69 4.80 -11.92
N SER A 186 13.72 4.43 -13.20
CA SER A 186 14.82 4.74 -14.13
C SER A 186 14.31 4.84 -15.57
N ASN A 187 14.81 5.85 -16.30
CA ASN A 187 14.52 6.05 -17.72
C ASN A 187 15.46 5.24 -18.64
N GLN A 188 16.55 4.66 -18.12
CA GLN A 188 17.54 3.88 -18.86
C GLN A 188 17.17 2.39 -18.86
N SER A 189 16.21 2.02 -19.70
CA SER A 189 15.74 0.61 -19.79
C SER A 189 16.83 -0.41 -20.13
N SER A 190 17.92 0.01 -20.78
CA SER A 190 19.07 -0.83 -21.09
C SER A 190 19.87 -1.28 -19.87
N GLU A 191 19.74 -0.56 -18.75
CA GLU A 191 20.51 -0.82 -17.54
C GLU A 191 19.71 -1.61 -16.50
N TRP A 192 18.38 -1.72 -16.70
CA TRP A 192 17.51 -2.42 -15.76
C TRP A 192 17.99 -3.85 -15.50
N PRO A 193 17.83 -4.36 -14.26
CA PRO A 193 18.21 -5.72 -13.96
C PRO A 193 17.42 -6.71 -14.82
N VAL A 194 18.10 -7.76 -15.28
CA VAL A 194 17.49 -8.78 -16.12
C VAL A 194 16.50 -9.61 -15.30
N VAL A 195 15.20 -9.46 -15.58
CA VAL A 195 14.12 -10.23 -14.96
C VAL A 195 13.46 -11.13 -16.00
N ASP A 196 14.04 -12.31 -16.16
CA ASP A 196 13.63 -13.35 -17.10
C ASP A 196 12.66 -14.37 -16.49
N THR A 197 12.59 -14.50 -15.17
CA THR A 197 11.78 -15.47 -14.43
C THR A 197 10.99 -14.82 -13.29
N PHE A 198 9.93 -15.49 -12.84
CA PHE A 198 9.20 -15.04 -11.64
C PHE A 198 10.08 -15.07 -10.38
N GLN A 199 11.09 -15.93 -10.34
CA GLN A 199 12.02 -15.99 -9.20
C GLN A 199 12.93 -14.76 -9.17
N SER A 200 13.49 -14.33 -10.31
CA SER A 200 14.26 -13.08 -10.38
C SER A 200 13.39 -11.87 -10.06
N PHE A 201 12.13 -11.84 -10.49
CA PHE A 201 11.17 -10.82 -10.05
C PHE A 201 11.03 -10.75 -8.52
N CYS A 202 10.85 -11.90 -7.84
CA CYS A 202 10.72 -11.94 -6.38
C CYS A 202 11.99 -11.58 -5.61
N GLN A 203 13.17 -11.52 -6.25
CA GLN A 203 14.40 -11.02 -5.64
C GLN A 203 14.41 -9.49 -5.55
N TYR A 204 13.79 -8.82 -6.51
CA TYR A 204 13.71 -7.36 -6.57
C TYR A 204 12.44 -6.80 -5.97
N PHE A 205 11.35 -7.56 -5.95
CA PHE A 205 10.05 -7.12 -5.46
C PHE A 205 9.47 -8.05 -4.40
N THR A 206 8.73 -7.46 -3.46
CA THR A 206 7.83 -8.16 -2.54
C THR A 206 6.40 -7.85 -2.95
N VAL A 207 5.49 -8.82 -2.81
CA VAL A 207 4.07 -8.60 -3.06
C VAL A 207 3.31 -8.73 -1.75
N GLU A 208 2.72 -7.63 -1.31
CA GLU A 208 1.74 -7.63 -0.22
C GLU A 208 0.34 -7.77 -0.82
N ILE A 209 -0.50 -8.59 -0.18
CA ILE A 209 -1.86 -8.89 -0.64
C ILE A 209 -2.80 -8.29 0.38
N HIS A 210 -3.75 -7.48 -0.07
CA HIS A 210 -4.79 -6.92 0.76
C HIS A 210 -6.14 -7.27 0.16
N THR A 211 -7.00 -7.90 0.95
CA THR A 211 -8.28 -8.46 0.50
C THR A 211 -9.44 -7.49 0.65
N GLN A 212 -9.18 -6.28 1.12
CA GLN A 212 -10.20 -5.26 1.32
C GLN A 212 -9.74 -3.95 0.71
N LEU A 213 -10.46 -3.51 -0.32
CA LEU A 213 -10.39 -2.17 -0.90
C LEU A 213 -11.74 -1.49 -0.71
N ILE A 214 -11.75 -0.35 -0.03
CA ILE A 214 -12.97 0.38 0.32
C ILE A 214 -12.94 1.75 -0.34
N TYR A 215 -13.99 2.06 -1.08
CA TYR A 215 -14.16 3.37 -1.69
C TYR A 215 -14.88 4.30 -0.70
N LEU A 216 -14.22 5.39 -0.30
CA LEU A 216 -14.71 6.28 0.76
C LEU A 216 -15.65 7.40 0.27
N HIS A 217 -15.67 7.65 -1.03
CA HIS A 217 -16.59 8.62 -1.63
C HIS A 217 -17.85 7.89 -2.10
N GLN A 218 -19.04 8.34 -1.72
CA GLN A 218 -20.30 7.87 -2.31
C GLN A 218 -21.08 9.07 -2.82
#